data_AF-A0A2M8FU49-F1
#
_entry.id   AF-A0A2M8FU49-F1
#
_cell.length_a   1.000
_cell.length_b   1.000
_cell.length_c   1.000
_cell.angle_alpha   90.00
_cell.angle_beta   90.00
_cell.angle_gamma   90.00
#
_symmetry.space_group_name_H-M   'P 1'
#
loop_
_entity.id
_entity.type
_entity.pdbx_description
1 polymer ?
#
loop_
_entity_poly.entity_id
_entity_poly.type
_entity_poly.pdbx_seq_one_letter_code
_entity_poly.pdbx_strand_id
1 'polypeptide(L)'
;MNQIRKMYSESEVKDQWANCEATQIHHIFPKSKFPQLAHYLENLIKLTATQHYTKAHPNNKTDSINTDYQLVCLLAKSDSIEKSLKRNELYYRKESLIFCINTGLSQELNFDLNFRQIKTELATIYNDL
;
A
#
# COMPACT_ATOMS: atom_id res chain seq x y z
N MET A 1 -10.00 9.39 1.54
CA MET A 1 -9.12 9.44 2.75
C MET A 1 -9.88 9.18 4.05
N ASN A 2 -11.01 9.84 4.34
CA ASN A 2 -11.74 9.64 5.60
C ASN A 2 -12.17 8.19 5.90
N GLN A 3 -12.33 7.35 4.88
CA GLN A 3 -12.69 5.95 5.04
C GLN A 3 -11.57 5.11 5.67
N ILE A 4 -10.33 5.18 5.17
CA ILE A 4 -9.17 4.48 5.74
C ILE A 4 -8.94 4.86 7.21
N ARG A 5 -9.13 6.14 7.55
CA ARG A 5 -9.06 6.64 8.94
C ARG A 5 -10.06 5.96 9.88
N LYS A 6 -11.23 5.55 9.38
CA LYS A 6 -12.26 4.85 10.16
C LYS A 6 -12.03 3.34 10.20
N MET A 7 -11.43 2.79 9.15
CA MET A 7 -11.20 1.34 9.01
C MET A 7 -10.03 0.84 9.88
N TYR A 8 -9.01 1.68 10.10
CA TYR A 8 -7.81 1.29 10.83
C TYR A 8 -7.49 2.27 11.96
N SER A 9 -7.50 1.75 13.19
CA SER A 9 -7.02 2.45 14.40
C SER A 9 -5.50 2.40 14.54
N GLU A 10 -4.86 1.40 13.95
CA GLU A 10 -3.42 1.16 14.01
C GLU A 10 -2.80 1.17 12.61
N SER A 11 -1.46 1.09 12.53
CA SER A 11 -0.81 0.96 11.24
C SER A 11 -1.14 -0.38 10.60
N GLU A 12 -1.31 -0.36 9.28
CA GLU A 12 -1.40 -1.58 8.46
C GLU A 12 -0.03 -2.29 8.36
N VAL A 13 1.08 -1.57 8.49
CA VAL A 13 2.44 -2.15 8.53
C VAL A 13 2.80 -2.45 9.98
N LYS A 14 3.07 -3.74 10.29
CA LYS A 14 3.34 -4.25 11.64
C LYS A 14 4.82 -4.52 11.91
N ASP A 15 5.67 -3.56 11.54
CA ASP A 15 7.11 -3.60 11.82
C ASP A 15 7.46 -2.95 13.17
N GLN A 16 8.76 -2.87 13.48
CA GLN A 16 9.24 -2.28 14.74
C GLN A 16 8.88 -0.79 14.94
N TRP A 17 8.40 -0.08 13.90
CA TRP A 17 7.98 1.32 13.98
C TRP A 17 6.45 1.49 14.08
N ALA A 18 5.72 0.40 14.27
CA ALA A 18 4.25 0.38 14.40
C ALA A 18 3.74 0.66 15.83
N ASN A 19 4.63 0.86 16.81
CA ASN A 19 4.31 0.91 18.24
C ASN A 19 3.56 2.17 18.72
N CYS A 20 3.40 3.17 17.86
CA CYS A 20 2.74 4.44 18.19
C CYS A 20 1.42 4.58 17.42
N GLU A 21 0.60 5.56 17.81
CA GLU A 21 -0.64 5.86 17.12
C GLU A 21 -0.42 6.10 15.63
N ALA A 22 -1.17 5.37 14.80
CA ALA A 22 -1.17 5.58 13.37
C ALA A 22 -2.09 6.75 13.03
N THR A 23 -1.52 7.85 12.57
CA THR A 23 -2.26 9.06 12.23
C THR A 23 -2.21 9.37 10.74
N GLN A 24 -1.18 8.88 10.04
CA GLN A 24 -0.88 9.23 8.65
C GLN A 24 -1.60 8.32 7.67
N ILE A 25 -2.22 8.90 6.65
CA ILE A 25 -2.65 8.17 5.45
C ILE A 25 -1.63 8.50 4.38
N HIS A 26 -0.99 7.46 3.87
CA HIS A 26 0.05 7.56 2.85
C HIS A 26 -0.47 7.02 1.52
N HIS A 27 -0.10 7.67 0.42
CA HIS A 27 -0.29 7.16 -0.93
C HIS A 27 0.91 6.28 -1.29
N ILE A 28 0.70 4.97 -1.44
CA ILE A 28 1.79 4.03 -1.79
C ILE A 28 2.41 4.40 -3.14
N PHE A 29 1.56 4.73 -4.12
CA PHE A 29 1.92 5.41 -5.37
C PHE A 29 1.53 6.88 -5.27
N PRO A 30 2.49 7.81 -5.39
CA PRO A 30 2.30 9.19 -4.98
C PRO A 30 1.37 9.92 -5.93
N LYS A 31 0.42 10.68 -5.38
CA LYS A 31 -0.59 11.44 -6.15
C LYS A 31 0.03 12.38 -7.20
N SER A 32 1.20 12.93 -6.94
CA SER A 32 1.89 13.83 -7.87
C SER A 32 2.30 13.13 -9.17
N LYS A 33 2.61 11.82 -9.11
CA LYS A 33 2.98 11.01 -10.28
C LYS A 33 1.81 10.20 -10.82
N PHE A 34 0.92 9.74 -9.94
CA PHE A 34 -0.21 8.87 -10.28
C PHE A 34 -1.53 9.46 -9.77
N PRO A 35 -1.98 10.63 -10.29
CA PRO A 35 -3.21 11.27 -9.85
C PRO A 35 -4.44 10.37 -10.01
N GLN A 36 -4.45 9.49 -11.02
CA GLN A 36 -5.51 8.50 -11.26
C GLN A 36 -5.63 7.48 -10.13
N LEU A 37 -4.55 7.18 -9.40
CA LEU A 37 -4.55 6.21 -8.30
C LEU A 37 -4.91 6.86 -6.95
N ALA A 38 -5.07 8.19 -6.88
CA ALA A 38 -5.13 8.91 -5.61
C ALA A 38 -6.37 8.60 -4.76
N HIS A 39 -7.44 8.10 -5.39
CA HIS A 39 -8.72 7.80 -4.75
C HIS A 39 -8.92 6.31 -4.44
N TYR A 40 -8.08 5.44 -4.99
CA TYR A 40 -8.16 4.00 -4.75
C TYR A 40 -7.78 3.70 -3.30
N LEU A 41 -8.66 3.01 -2.58
CA LEU A 41 -8.38 2.63 -1.19
C LEU A 41 -7.21 1.64 -1.14
N GLU A 42 -7.02 0.87 -2.20
CA GLU A 42 -5.91 -0.05 -2.43
C GLU A 42 -4.56 0.68 -2.56
N ASN A 43 -4.56 1.97 -2.89
CA ASN A 43 -3.36 2.82 -2.94
C ASN A 43 -3.14 3.64 -1.65
N LEU A 44 -4.04 3.53 -0.67
CA LEU A 44 -3.95 4.27 0.59
C LEU A 44 -3.58 3.35 1.74
N ILE A 45 -2.52 3.66 2.48
CA ILE A 45 -2.09 2.86 3.63
C ILE A 45 -1.99 3.70 4.90
N LYS A 46 -2.45 3.13 6.02
CA LYS A 46 -2.39 3.76 7.34
C LYS A 46 -1.03 3.48 8.01
N LEU A 47 -0.30 4.55 8.36
CA LEU A 47 1.04 4.50 8.94
C LEU A 47 1.16 5.34 10.22
N THR A 48 2.14 5.00 11.05
CA THR A 48 2.64 5.90 12.11
C THR A 48 3.41 7.08 11.51
N ALA A 49 3.62 8.14 12.30
CA ALA A 49 4.39 9.30 11.86
C ALA A 49 5.83 8.89 11.45
N THR A 50 6.48 8.02 12.23
CA THR A 50 7.82 7.50 11.95
C THR A 50 7.86 6.69 10.65
N GLN A 51 6.91 5.78 10.46
CA GLN A 51 6.80 5.01 9.23
C GLN A 51 6.59 5.91 8.00
N HIS A 52 5.77 6.96 8.13
CA HIS A 52 5.52 7.88 7.03
C HIS A 52 6.73 8.77 6.69
N TYR A 53 7.23 9.52 7.67
CA TYR A 53 8.22 10.59 7.45
C TYR A 53 9.68 10.12 7.50
N THR A 54 9.95 8.95 8.07
CA THR A 54 11.32 8.42 8.13
C THR A 54 11.53 7.22 7.21
N LYS A 55 10.50 6.38 7.02
CA LYS A 55 10.62 5.15 6.22
C LYS A 55 10.11 5.34 4.80
N ALA A 56 8.85 5.74 4.62
CA ALA A 56 8.27 5.95 3.29
C ALA A 56 8.88 7.17 2.56
N HIS A 57 9.15 8.24 3.31
CA HIS A 57 9.77 9.48 2.80
C HIS A 57 11.08 9.80 3.53
N PRO A 58 12.21 9.11 3.25
CA PRO A 58 13.46 9.31 3.97
C PRO A 58 13.89 10.79 4.04
N ASN A 59 14.38 11.20 5.22
CA ASN A 59 14.75 12.60 5.50
C ASN A 59 13.59 13.60 5.35
N ASN A 60 12.35 13.17 5.60
CA ASN A 60 11.13 13.96 5.45
C ASN A 60 10.91 14.51 4.03
N LYS A 61 11.56 13.95 3.02
CA LYS A 61 11.42 14.38 1.62
C LYS A 61 10.17 13.75 1.01
N THR A 62 9.03 14.42 1.20
CA THR A 62 7.71 13.93 0.75
C THR A 62 7.58 13.81 -0.77
N ASP A 63 8.49 14.42 -1.53
CA ASP A 63 8.53 14.33 -2.99
C ASP A 63 9.17 13.03 -3.50
N SER A 64 9.86 12.29 -2.62
CA SER A 64 10.53 11.03 -2.93
C SER A 64 9.96 9.87 -2.13
N ILE A 65 9.90 8.69 -2.72
CA ILE A 65 9.48 7.45 -2.04
C ILE A 65 10.67 6.52 -1.91
N ASN A 66 10.79 5.87 -0.75
CA ASN A 66 11.68 4.73 -0.57
C ASN A 66 11.08 3.48 -1.23
N THR A 67 11.74 2.95 -2.26
CA THR A 67 11.32 1.77 -3.02
C THR A 67 11.17 0.53 -2.12
N ASP A 68 12.13 0.24 -1.25
CA ASP A 68 12.06 -0.93 -0.35
C ASP A 68 10.84 -0.82 0.59
N TYR A 69 10.61 0.37 1.12
CA TYR A 69 9.48 0.59 2.02
C TYR A 69 8.13 0.65 1.27
N GLN A 70 8.15 1.01 -0.02
CA GLN A 70 6.99 0.91 -0.90
C GLN A 70 6.56 -0.54 -1.08
N LEU A 71 7.51 -1.48 -1.28
CA LEU A 71 7.23 -2.92 -1.30
C LEU A 71 6.60 -3.37 0.01
N VAL A 72 7.19 -3.00 1.16
CA VAL A 72 6.63 -3.32 2.50
C VAL A 72 5.18 -2.85 2.61
N CYS A 73 4.89 -1.63 2.14
CA CYS A 73 3.52 -1.10 2.12
C CYS A 73 2.59 -1.91 1.20
N LEU A 74 3.03 -2.28 -0.01
CA LEU A 74 2.22 -3.09 -0.94
C LEU A 74 1.92 -4.48 -0.39
N LEU A 75 2.89 -5.13 0.25
CA LEU A 75 2.71 -6.43 0.89
C LEU A 75 1.72 -6.34 2.06
N ALA A 76 1.91 -5.38 2.96
CA ALA A 76 0.99 -5.14 4.08
C ALA A 76 -0.42 -4.79 3.59
N LYS A 77 -0.53 -3.99 2.53
CA LYS A 77 -1.81 -3.63 1.94
C LYS A 77 -2.52 -4.81 1.31
N SER A 78 -1.78 -5.69 0.63
CA SER A 78 -2.29 -6.94 0.09
C SER A 78 -2.89 -7.82 1.18
N ASP A 79 -2.21 -7.95 2.33
CA ASP A 79 -2.72 -8.71 3.49
C ASP A 79 -3.97 -8.06 4.11
N SER A 80 -3.99 -6.73 4.24
CA SER A 80 -5.17 -5.98 4.72
C SER A 80 -6.40 -6.21 3.84
N ILE A 81 -6.21 -6.14 2.52
CA ILE A 81 -7.29 -6.35 1.54
C ILE A 81 -7.77 -7.80 1.59
N GLU A 82 -6.85 -8.78 1.61
CA GLU A 82 -7.19 -10.20 1.70
C GLU A 82 -8.02 -10.50 2.95
N LYS A 83 -7.61 -9.97 4.11
CA LYS A 83 -8.35 -10.12 5.38
C LYS A 83 -9.73 -9.48 5.34
N SER A 84 -9.87 -8.33 4.66
CA SER A 84 -11.16 -7.65 4.50
C SER A 84 -12.12 -8.48 3.63
N LEU A 85 -11.63 -8.96 2.49
CA LEU A 85 -12.43 -9.79 1.57
C LEU A 85 -12.82 -11.15 2.18
N LYS A 86 -11.92 -11.79 2.95
CA LYS A 86 -12.24 -13.03 3.69
C LYS A 86 -13.33 -12.83 4.75
N ARG A 87 -13.51 -11.60 5.24
CA ARG A 87 -14.60 -11.20 6.15
C ARG A 87 -15.87 -10.75 5.40
N ASN A 88 -15.91 -10.89 4.08
CA ASN A 88 -16.99 -10.43 3.20
C ASN A 88 -17.27 -8.92 3.30
N GLU A 89 -16.26 -8.12 3.65
CA GLU A 89 -16.36 -6.66 3.63
C GLU A 89 -16.25 -6.14 2.19
N LEU A 90 -17.10 -5.17 1.83
CA LEU A 90 -17.22 -4.66 0.46
C LEU A 90 -16.40 -3.37 0.20
N TYR A 91 -15.35 -3.14 0.98
CA TYR A 91 -14.54 -1.92 0.88
C TYR A 91 -13.52 -1.96 -0.25
N TYR A 92 -13.01 -3.14 -0.58
CA TYR A 92 -11.91 -3.33 -1.51
C TYR A 92 -12.29 -4.23 -2.68
N ARG A 93 -11.49 -4.15 -3.74
CA ARG A 93 -11.49 -5.13 -4.82
C ARG A 93 -10.07 -5.58 -5.12
N LYS A 94 -9.87 -6.88 -5.30
CA LYS A 94 -8.55 -7.43 -5.67
C LYS A 94 -8.08 -6.86 -7.00
N GLU A 95 -9.01 -6.67 -7.93
CA GLU A 95 -8.78 -6.13 -9.26
C GLU A 95 -8.30 -4.67 -9.18
N SER A 96 -8.84 -3.88 -8.25
CA SER A 96 -8.37 -2.52 -8.00
C SER A 96 -6.93 -2.47 -7.48
N LEU A 97 -6.53 -3.45 -6.65
CA LEU A 97 -5.14 -3.58 -6.20
C LEU A 97 -4.21 -3.90 -7.37
N ILE A 98 -4.57 -4.88 -8.20
CA ILE A 98 -3.81 -5.26 -9.40
C ILE A 98 -3.69 -4.06 -10.36
N PHE A 99 -4.77 -3.31 -10.55
CA PHE A 99 -4.75 -2.09 -11.36
C PHE A 99 -3.78 -1.03 -10.81
N CYS A 100 -3.76 -0.82 -9.49
CA CYS A 100 -2.79 0.09 -8.85
C CYS A 100 -1.35 -0.37 -9.07
N ILE A 101 -1.07 -1.66 -8.92
CA ILE A 101 0.27 -2.24 -9.11
C ILE A 101 0.71 -2.08 -10.57
N ASN A 102 -0.13 -2.51 -11.52
CA ASN A 102 0.16 -2.41 -12.96
C ASN A 102 0.43 -0.97 -13.39
N THR A 103 -0.40 -0.03 -12.94
CA THR A 103 -0.24 1.40 -13.24
C THR A 103 1.00 1.99 -12.58
N GLY A 104 1.24 1.67 -11.30
CA GLY A 104 2.29 2.28 -10.49
C GLY A 104 3.70 1.76 -10.80
N LEU A 105 3.82 0.50 -11.23
CA LEU A 105 5.09 -0.18 -11.51
C LEU A 105 5.29 -0.49 -13.00
N SER A 106 4.39 -0.01 -13.87
CA SER A 106 4.40 -0.28 -15.32
C SER A 106 4.46 -1.79 -15.63
N GLN A 107 3.53 -2.55 -15.05
CA GLN A 107 3.42 -4.00 -15.17
C GLN A 107 2.10 -4.42 -15.82
N GLU A 108 2.01 -5.67 -16.23
CA GLU A 108 0.81 -6.29 -16.83
C GLU A 108 0.41 -7.57 -16.10
N LEU A 109 0.31 -7.51 -14.77
CA LEU A 109 -0.14 -8.64 -13.96
C LEU A 109 -1.57 -9.05 -14.32
N ASN A 110 -1.80 -10.37 -14.38
CA ASN A 110 -3.12 -10.94 -14.67
C ASN A 110 -4.09 -10.71 -13.49
N PHE A 111 -5.34 -10.32 -13.78
CA PHE A 111 -6.40 -10.12 -12.79
C PHE A 111 -6.85 -11.40 -12.06
N ASP A 112 -6.56 -12.58 -12.61
CA ASP A 112 -6.92 -13.88 -12.03
C ASP A 112 -5.99 -14.28 -10.87
N LEU A 113 -4.85 -13.60 -10.69
CA LEU A 113 -3.89 -13.90 -9.62
C LEU A 113 -4.56 -13.85 -8.25
N ASN A 114 -4.20 -14.80 -7.37
CA ASN A 114 -4.58 -14.74 -5.95
C ASN A 114 -3.57 -13.91 -5.14
N PHE A 115 -3.91 -13.56 -3.90
CA PHE A 115 -3.06 -12.72 -3.04
C PHE A 115 -1.66 -13.29 -2.79
N ARG A 116 -1.51 -14.62 -2.73
CA ARG A 116 -0.19 -15.24 -2.61
C ARG A 116 0.65 -14.97 -3.86
N GLN A 117 0.07 -15.17 -5.05
CA GLN A 117 0.75 -14.91 -6.31
C GLN A 117 1.07 -13.43 -6.47
N ILE A 118 0.13 -12.52 -6.16
CA ILE A 118 0.38 -11.06 -6.21
C ILE A 118 1.61 -10.69 -5.37
N LYS A 119 1.73 -11.23 -4.14
CA LYS A 119 2.90 -10.98 -3.29
C LYS A 119 4.20 -11.56 -3.85
N THR A 120 4.14 -12.73 -4.50
CA THR A 120 5.30 -13.30 -5.20
C THR A 120 5.73 -12.42 -6.36
N GLU A 121 4.80 -11.97 -7.21
CA GLU A 121 5.11 -11.06 -8.32
C GLU A 121 5.71 -9.75 -7.82
N LEU A 122 5.15 -9.15 -6.76
CA LEU A 122 5.71 -7.96 -6.14
C LEU A 122 7.16 -8.18 -5.68
N ALA A 123 7.47 -9.30 -5.04
CA ALA A 123 8.84 -9.61 -4.64
C ALA A 123 9.78 -9.73 -5.85
N THR A 124 9.33 -10.38 -6.93
CA THR A 124 10.10 -10.49 -8.18
C THR A 124 10.37 -9.11 -8.79
N ILE A 125 9.32 -8.30 -9.00
CA ILE A 125 9.42 -6.96 -9.61
C ILE A 125 10.43 -6.10 -8.85
N TYR A 126 10.35 -6.07 -7.52
CA TYR A 126 11.21 -5.21 -6.71
C TYR A 126 12.65 -5.71 -6.58
N ASN A 127 12.91 -7.00 -6.79
CA ASN A 127 14.30 -7.52 -6.86
C ASN A 127 14.99 -7.11 -8.18
N ASP A 128 14.22 -6.77 -9.20
CA ASP A 128 14.71 -6.37 -10.53
C ASP A 128 14.82 -4.83 -10.71
N LEU A 129 14.46 -4.04 -9.67
CA LEU A 129 14.48 -2.57 -9.68
C LEU A 129 15.84 -1.94 -9.35
#